data_AF-A0A831UGG0-F1
#
_entry.id   AF-A0A831UGG0-F1
#
_cell.length_a   1.000
_cell.length_b   1.000
_cell.length_c   1.000
_cell.angle_alpha   90.00
_cell.angle_beta   90.00
_cell.angle_gamma   90.00
#
_symmetry.space_group_name_H-M   'P 1'
#
loop_
_entity.id
_entity.type
_entity.pdbx_description
1 polymer ?
#
loop_
_entity_poly.entity_id
_entity_poly.type
_entity_poly.pdbx_seq_one_letter_code
_entity_poly.pdbx_strand_id
1 'polypeptide(L)'
;MRLEKAWFLAHGAERPEALPQSGFREVALPHQWSLEGIEAEVGWYRLALPEGGPRRFLRSWGDYYQEAWLDGVYLGWHEGYFFPWLLELPPGKELLLRVFAPKEPLGQWPRFKRQIKGVFGQHDCRPGGTTERGQER
;
A
#
# COMPACT_ATOMS: atom_id res chain seq x y z
N MET A 1 2.86 20.29 -2.72
CA MET A 1 2.28 19.91 -4.01
C MET A 1 1.57 18.58 -3.85
N ARG A 2 0.39 18.39 -4.45
CA ARG A 2 -0.31 17.10 -4.49
C ARG A 2 -0.02 16.44 -5.84
N LEU A 3 0.32 15.15 -5.83
CA LEU A 3 0.42 14.36 -7.05
C LEU A 3 -0.98 13.85 -7.39
N GLU A 4 -1.44 14.15 -8.60
CA GLU A 4 -2.80 13.82 -9.06
C GLU A 4 -2.82 12.62 -10.00
N LYS A 5 -1.65 12.16 -10.44
CA LYS A 5 -1.49 11.06 -11.39
C LYS A 5 -0.28 10.21 -11.03
N ALA A 6 -0.32 8.96 -11.46
CA ALA A 6 0.80 8.04 -11.42
C ALA A 6 0.69 7.05 -12.60
N TRP A 7 1.78 6.35 -12.90
CA TRP A 7 1.71 5.17 -13.74
C TRP A 7 1.57 3.94 -12.85
N PHE A 8 0.52 3.15 -13.07
CA PHE A 8 0.18 1.98 -12.28
C PHE A 8 0.43 0.69 -13.06
N LEU A 9 0.90 -0.33 -12.35
CA LEU A 9 1.01 -1.70 -12.84
C LEU A 9 0.66 -2.68 -11.71
N ALA A 10 -0.31 -3.57 -11.96
CA ALA A 10 -0.55 -4.71 -11.08
C ALA A 10 0.47 -5.80 -11.38
N HIS A 11 1.44 -6.03 -10.49
CA HIS A 11 2.51 -7.00 -10.70
C HIS A 11 3.10 -7.49 -9.38
N GLY A 12 3.35 -8.80 -9.28
CA GLY A 12 3.83 -9.45 -8.05
C GLY A 12 5.32 -9.30 -7.76
N ALA A 13 6.05 -8.46 -8.52
CA ALA A 13 7.47 -8.23 -8.27
C ALA A 13 7.68 -7.69 -6.84
N GLU A 14 8.70 -8.19 -6.17
CA GLU A 14 9.11 -7.73 -4.84
C GLU A 14 10.11 -6.57 -4.91
N ARG A 15 10.83 -6.45 -6.03
CA ARG A 15 11.84 -5.40 -6.24
C ARG A 15 11.72 -4.77 -7.61
N PRO A 16 12.17 -3.50 -7.79
CA PRO A 16 12.07 -2.79 -9.06
C PRO A 16 12.74 -3.49 -10.24
N GLU A 17 13.84 -4.22 -10.02
CA GLU A 17 14.62 -4.84 -11.10
C GLU A 17 13.86 -5.98 -11.80
N ALA A 18 12.86 -6.54 -11.12
CA ALA A 18 12.00 -7.59 -11.66
C ALA A 18 10.74 -7.03 -12.35
N LEU A 19 10.57 -5.71 -12.44
CA LEU A 19 9.44 -5.10 -13.12
C LEU A 19 9.61 -5.17 -14.65
N PRO A 20 8.53 -5.44 -15.40
CA PRO A 20 8.56 -5.30 -16.84
C PRO A 20 8.75 -3.83 -17.24
N GLN A 21 9.40 -3.60 -18.38
CA GLN A 21 9.59 -2.25 -18.93
C GLN A 21 8.27 -1.64 -19.44
N SER A 22 7.29 -2.48 -19.79
CA SER A 22 5.98 -2.08 -20.34
C SER A 22 4.82 -2.54 -19.44
N GLY A 23 3.60 -2.11 -19.75
CA GLY A 23 2.36 -2.49 -19.03
C GLY A 23 1.91 -1.49 -17.97
N PHE A 24 2.75 -0.51 -17.63
CA PHE A 24 2.35 0.64 -16.84
C PHE A 24 1.31 1.47 -17.60
N ARG A 25 0.21 1.83 -16.93
CA ARG A 25 -0.84 2.72 -17.45
C ARG A 25 -1.02 3.93 -16.55
N GLU A 26 -1.32 5.08 -17.13
CA GLU A 26 -1.62 6.27 -16.33
C GLU A 26 -2.93 6.08 -15.55
N VAL A 27 -2.95 6.47 -14.28
CA VAL A 27 -4.12 6.48 -13.40
C VAL A 27 -4.20 7.80 -12.64
N ALA A 28 -5.42 8.23 -12.31
CA ALA A 28 -5.65 9.36 -11.42
C ALA A 28 -5.51 8.96 -9.95
N LEU A 29 -5.03 9.88 -9.10
CA LEU A 29 -4.90 9.68 -7.65
C LEU A 29 -5.98 10.47 -6.89
N PRO A 30 -6.61 9.88 -5.85
CA PRO A 30 -6.40 8.53 -5.31
C PRO A 30 -6.89 7.44 -6.27
N HIS A 31 -6.21 6.29 -6.25
CA HIS A 31 -6.51 5.15 -7.12
C HIS A 31 -6.85 3.92 -6.28
N GLN A 32 -7.93 3.23 -6.62
CA GLN A 32 -8.34 1.97 -6.00
C GLN A 32 -8.59 0.93 -7.09
N TRP A 33 -7.56 0.13 -7.38
CA TRP A 33 -7.56 -0.78 -8.53
C TRP A 33 -8.67 -1.86 -8.48
N SER A 34 -9.16 -2.22 -7.30
CA SER A 34 -10.28 -3.18 -7.18
C SER A 34 -11.60 -2.64 -7.73
N LEU A 35 -11.81 -1.31 -7.71
CA LEU A 35 -12.98 -0.69 -8.35
C LEU A 35 -12.94 -0.77 -9.88
N GLU A 36 -11.78 -1.09 -10.43
CA GLU A 36 -11.57 -1.27 -11.87
C GLU A 36 -11.57 -2.76 -12.27
N GLY A 37 -11.96 -3.65 -11.34
CA GLY A 37 -12.00 -5.10 -11.57
C GLY A 37 -10.63 -5.77 -11.60
N ILE A 38 -9.57 -5.10 -11.12
CA ILE A 38 -8.22 -5.66 -11.07
C ILE A 38 -8.07 -6.48 -9.80
N GLU A 39 -8.07 -7.80 -9.95
CA GLU A 39 -7.80 -8.76 -8.87
C GLU A 39 -6.28 -8.93 -8.68
N ALA A 40 -5.67 -8.06 -7.88
CA ALA A 40 -4.26 -8.12 -7.54
C ALA A 40 -4.00 -7.77 -6.06
N GLU A 41 -3.02 -8.43 -5.46
CA GLU A 41 -2.57 -8.15 -4.08
C GLU A 41 -1.47 -7.09 -4.01
N VAL A 42 -0.80 -6.84 -5.14
CA VAL A 42 0.34 -5.92 -5.27
C VAL A 42 0.09 -4.98 -6.44
N GLY A 43 0.25 -3.69 -6.16
CA GLY A 43 0.19 -2.61 -7.13
C GLY A 43 1.46 -1.77 -7.07
N TRP A 44 2.09 -1.58 -8.22
CA TRP A 44 3.24 -0.69 -8.37
C TRP A 44 2.79 0.66 -8.94
N TYR A 45 3.25 1.74 -8.33
CA TYR A 45 3.09 3.10 -8.82
C TYR A 45 4.45 3.69 -9.15
N ARG A 46 4.58 4.25 -10.35
CA ARG A 46 5.69 5.09 -10.75
C ARG A 46 5.22 6.54 -10.77
N LEU A 47 5.97 7.42 -10.11
CA LEU A 47 5.65 8.84 -10.01
C LEU A 47 6.87 9.65 -10.45
N ALA A 48 6.64 10.62 -11.34
CA ALA A 48 7.61 11.66 -11.62
C ALA A 48 7.55 12.70 -10.50
N LEU A 49 8.64 12.88 -9.79
CA LEU A 49 8.76 13.89 -8.74
C LEU A 49 9.12 15.25 -9.35
N PRO A 50 8.51 16.35 -8.87
CA PRO A 50 8.95 17.69 -9.26
C PRO A 50 10.35 17.95 -8.71
N GLU A 51 11.04 18.92 -9.29
CA GLU A 51 12.20 19.52 -8.62
C GLU A 51 11.79 20.05 -7.25
N GLY A 52 12.65 19.84 -6.26
CA GLY A 52 12.35 20.17 -4.87
C GLY A 52 13.52 20.86 -4.19
N GLY A 53 13.22 21.47 -3.04
CA GLY A 53 14.23 22.10 -2.20
C GLY A 53 15.14 21.09 -1.48
N PRO A 54 16.08 21.58 -0.64
CA PRO A 54 17.11 20.77 -0.01
C PRO A 54 16.56 19.70 0.95
N ARG A 55 15.36 19.91 1.50
CA ARG A 55 14.60 18.88 2.23
C ARG A 55 13.18 18.85 1.73
N ARG A 56 12.70 17.67 1.36
CA ARG A 56 11.32 17.45 0.90
C ARG A 56 10.83 16.09 1.42
N PHE A 57 9.52 16.01 1.63
CA PHE A 57 8.90 14.83 2.21
C PHE A 57 7.74 14.36 1.34
N LEU A 58 7.63 13.05 1.16
CA LEU A 58 6.43 12.40 0.68
C LEU A 58 5.50 12.18 1.87
N ARG A 59 4.24 12.60 1.72
CA ARG A 59 3.14 12.18 2.59
C ARG A 59 2.24 11.24 1.80
N SER A 60 2.40 9.94 2.00
CA SER A 60 1.67 8.91 1.26
C SER A 60 0.55 8.29 2.10
N TRP A 61 -0.58 8.01 1.46
CA TRP A 61 -1.68 7.24 2.04
C TRP A 61 -1.88 6.01 1.17
N GLY A 62 -1.96 4.82 1.76
CA GLY A 62 -2.11 3.56 1.02
C GLY A 62 -2.57 2.41 1.92
N ASP A 63 -3.25 1.44 1.31
CA ASP A 63 -3.73 0.20 1.95
C ASP A 63 -2.90 -0.98 1.41
N TYR A 64 -2.18 -1.78 2.21
CA TYR A 64 -1.93 -1.71 3.67
C TYR A 64 -0.44 -1.46 3.95
N TYR A 65 0.40 -2.11 3.16
CA TYR A 65 1.85 -1.97 3.18
C TYR A 65 2.31 -1.15 1.97
N GLN A 66 3.36 -0.37 2.19
CA GLN A 66 4.01 0.43 1.16
C GLN A 66 5.52 0.26 1.26
N GLU A 67 6.21 0.18 0.13
CA GLU A 67 7.66 0.24 0.02
C GLU A 67 8.04 1.28 -1.03
N ALA A 68 9.14 1.99 -0.82
CA ALA A 68 9.56 3.08 -1.69
C ALA A 68 10.99 2.93 -2.19
N TRP A 69 11.18 3.28 -3.45
CA TRP A 69 12.48 3.45 -4.09
C TRP A 69 12.52 4.77 -4.83
N LEU A 70 13.61 5.53 -4.70
CA LEU A 70 13.85 6.74 -5.48
C LEU A 70 15.09 6.54 -6.35
N ASP A 71 14.90 6.66 -7.67
CA ASP A 71 15.94 6.41 -8.68
C ASP A 71 16.69 5.07 -8.42
N GLY A 72 15.93 4.03 -8.02
CA GLY A 72 16.45 2.70 -7.71
C GLY A 72 16.95 2.50 -6.27
N VAL A 73 17.11 3.57 -5.47
CA VAL A 73 17.57 3.47 -4.08
C VAL A 73 16.39 3.20 -3.15
N TYR A 74 16.46 2.10 -2.39
CA TYR A 74 15.43 1.77 -1.39
C TYR A 74 15.41 2.80 -0.25
N LEU A 75 14.22 3.32 0.06
CA LEU A 75 14.02 4.33 1.10
C LEU A 75 13.37 3.79 2.38
N GLY A 76 12.76 2.60 2.32
CA GLY A 76 12.11 1.97 3.46
C GLY A 76 10.73 1.41 3.12
N TRP A 77 10.00 1.07 4.19
CA TRP A 77 8.65 0.54 4.11
C TRP A 77 7.77 1.12 5.22
N HIS A 78 6.46 0.94 5.03
CA HIS A 78 5.44 1.42 5.94
C HIS A 78 4.28 0.44 5.99
N GLU A 79 3.86 0.09 7.19
CA GLU A 79 2.60 -0.57 7.48
C GLU A 79 1.64 0.46 8.02
N GLY A 80 0.47 0.63 7.41
CA GLY A 80 -0.56 1.48 7.99
C GLY A 80 -1.64 1.90 7.01
N TYR A 81 -2.88 1.54 7.35
CA TYR A 81 -4.08 1.92 6.61
C TYR A 81 -4.60 3.31 7.00
N PHE A 82 -4.62 3.61 8.30
CA PHE A 82 -5.30 4.80 8.86
C PHE A 82 -4.37 6.00 9.11
N PHE A 83 -3.06 5.85 8.91
CA PHE A 83 -2.10 6.92 9.10
C PHE A 83 -1.18 7.04 7.88
N PRO A 84 -0.75 8.27 7.54
CA PRO A 84 0.10 8.48 6.38
C PRO A 84 1.53 8.08 6.68
N TRP A 85 2.22 7.58 5.65
CA TRP A 85 3.66 7.48 5.67
C TRP A 85 4.27 8.85 5.37
N LEU A 86 5.03 9.40 6.33
CA LEU A 86 5.86 10.59 6.10
C LEU A 86 7.30 10.12 5.85
N LEU A 87 7.77 10.28 4.62
CA LEU A 87 9.08 9.82 4.17
C LEU A 87 9.91 11.00 3.67
N GLU A 88 11.11 11.18 4.21
CA GLU A 88 12.08 12.13 3.63
C GLU A 88 12.60 11.61 2.30
N LEU A 89 12.58 12.47 1.27
CA LEU A 89 13.06 12.11 -0.06
C LEU A 89 14.42 12.77 -0.32
N PRO A 90 15.45 12.00 -0.66
CA PRO A 90 16.68 12.58 -1.19
C PRO A 90 16.44 13.25 -2.56
N PRO A 91 17.46 13.93 -3.12
CA PRO A 91 17.43 14.37 -4.51
C PRO A 91 17.16 13.19 -5.45
N GLY A 92 16.29 13.40 -6.44
CA GLY A 92 15.91 12.36 -7.40
C GLY A 92 14.62 12.68 -8.15
N LYS A 93 14.30 11.89 -9.18
CA LYS A 93 13.22 12.21 -10.13
C LYS A 93 12.14 11.15 -10.23
N GLU A 94 12.47 9.88 -10.08
CA GLU A 94 11.52 8.77 -10.24
C GLU A 94 11.31 8.05 -8.90
N LEU A 95 10.10 8.16 -8.37
CA LEU A 95 9.67 7.41 -7.20
C LEU A 95 8.87 6.18 -7.65
N LEU A 96 9.30 4.99 -7.22
CA LEU A 96 8.51 3.77 -7.27
C LEU A 96 7.93 3.49 -5.89
N LEU A 97 6.61 3.31 -5.84
CA LEU A 97 5.90 2.82 -4.67
C LEU A 97 5.30 1.45 -4.97
N ARG A 98 5.68 0.46 -4.17
CA ARG A 98 5.00 -0.84 -4.15
C ARG A 98 3.97 -0.80 -3.03
N VAL A 99 2.70 -0.92 -3.39
CA VAL A 99 1.58 -0.98 -2.44
C VAL A 99 1.04 -2.39 -2.45
N PHE A 100 0.90 -3.01 -1.29
CA PHE A 100 0.42 -4.38 -1.20
C PHE A 100 -0.41 -4.62 0.04
N ALA A 101 -1.41 -5.48 -0.10
CA ALA A 101 -2.38 -5.77 0.94
C ALA A 101 -2.85 -7.22 0.79
N PRO A 102 -1.97 -8.21 1.06
CA PRO A 102 -2.18 -9.61 0.71
C PRO A 102 -3.45 -10.18 1.36
N LYS A 103 -4.08 -11.18 0.73
CA LYS A 103 -5.23 -11.85 1.36
C LYS A 103 -4.74 -12.61 2.59
N GLU A 104 -5.44 -12.43 3.71
CA GLU A 104 -5.14 -13.22 4.90
C GLU A 104 -5.72 -14.63 4.74
N PRO A 105 -4.97 -15.70 5.10
CA PRO A 105 -5.46 -17.07 4.97
C PRO A 105 -6.69 -17.33 5.84
N LEU A 106 -7.61 -18.15 5.32
CA LEU A 106 -8.78 -18.61 6.07
C LEU A 106 -8.35 -19.32 7.37
N GLY A 107 -9.07 -19.07 8.46
CA GLY A 107 -8.85 -19.73 9.75
C GLY A 107 -7.78 -19.10 10.67
N GLN A 108 -7.07 -18.06 10.22
CA GLN A 108 -6.14 -17.32 11.09
C GLN A 108 -6.82 -16.34 12.04
N TRP A 109 -8.03 -15.90 11.70
CA TRP A 109 -8.78 -14.95 12.51
C TRP A 109 -9.49 -15.63 13.69
N PRO A 110 -9.69 -14.91 14.82
CA PRO A 110 -9.20 -13.56 15.09
C PRO A 110 -7.75 -13.54 15.57
N ARG A 111 -7.22 -14.69 16.01
CA ARG A 111 -6.02 -14.79 16.87
C ARG A 111 -4.73 -14.35 16.18
N PHE A 112 -4.64 -14.51 14.87
CA PHE A 112 -3.45 -14.23 14.08
C PHE A 112 -3.71 -13.25 12.93
N LYS A 113 -4.74 -12.40 13.09
CA LYS A 113 -5.02 -11.31 12.15
C LYS A 113 -3.84 -10.34 12.10
N ARG A 114 -3.35 -10.06 10.89
CA ARG A 114 -2.22 -9.16 10.59
C ARG A 114 -2.66 -7.83 9.99
N GLN A 115 -3.83 -7.76 9.35
CA GLN A 115 -4.30 -6.54 8.68
C GLN A 115 -5.63 -6.06 9.22
N ILE A 116 -5.72 -4.77 9.57
CA ILE A 116 -6.95 -4.12 10.04
C ILE A 116 -7.61 -3.39 8.86
N LYS A 117 -8.49 -4.08 8.13
CA LYS A 117 -9.26 -3.49 7.01
C LYS A 117 -10.71 -3.23 7.45
N GLY A 118 -10.97 -2.01 7.91
CA GLY A 118 -12.32 -1.51 8.23
C GLY A 118 -12.96 -2.05 9.52
N VAL A 119 -13.98 -1.33 10.00
CA VAL A 119 -14.75 -1.63 11.22
C VAL A 119 -15.75 -2.79 11.03
N PHE A 120 -16.23 -3.02 9.82
CA PHE A 120 -17.32 -3.98 9.57
C PHE A 120 -16.88 -5.38 9.17
N GLY A 121 -15.56 -5.64 9.07
CA GLY A 121 -15.04 -6.95 8.68
C GLY A 121 -15.09 -7.99 9.79
N GLN A 122 -14.55 -7.67 10.98
CA GLN A 122 -14.41 -8.59 12.13
C GLN A 122 -14.16 -7.82 13.47
N HIS A 123 -15.02 -6.87 13.86
CA HIS A 123 -14.78 -6.01 15.04
C HIS A 123 -14.75 -6.73 16.41
N ASP A 124 -15.17 -7.99 16.48
CA ASP A 124 -15.40 -8.70 17.74
C ASP A 124 -14.26 -9.62 18.17
N CYS A 125 -13.03 -9.11 18.17
CA CYS A 125 -11.88 -9.77 18.82
C CYS A 125 -11.95 -9.69 20.36
N ARG A 126 -13.15 -9.55 20.96
CA ARG A 126 -13.34 -9.66 22.40
C ARG A 126 -13.23 -11.13 22.85
N PRO A 127 -12.75 -11.41 24.07
CA PRO A 127 -12.87 -12.74 24.67
C PRO A 127 -14.30 -13.28 24.51
N GLY A 128 -14.45 -14.54 24.09
CA GLY A 128 -15.75 -15.18 23.84
C GLY A 128 -16.33 -14.98 22.44
N GLY A 129 -16.09 -13.82 21.79
CA GLY A 129 -16.73 -13.41 20.52
C GLY A 129 -16.46 -14.28 19.28
N THR A 130 -15.59 -15.29 19.41
CA THR A 130 -15.22 -16.23 18.34
C THR A 130 -15.46 -17.70 18.73
N THR A 131 -16.28 -17.92 19.76
CA THR A 131 -16.74 -19.24 20.20
C THR A 131 -18.25 -19.36 20.03
N GLU A 132 -18.81 -20.58 20.13
CA GLU A 132 -20.26 -20.81 20.08
C GLU A 132 -21.05 -20.03 21.13
N ARG A 133 -20.40 -19.61 22.21
CA ARG A 133 -20.99 -18.79 23.28
C ARG A 133 -21.14 -17.32 22.91
N GLY A 134 -20.54 -16.88 21.80
CA GLY A 134 -20.59 -15.50 21.35
C GLY A 134 -19.95 -14.53 22.34
N GLN A 135 -20.27 -13.24 22.22
CA GLN A 135 -19.80 -12.21 23.16
C GLN A 135 -20.52 -12.37 24.51
N GLU A 136 -19.92 -13.11 25.45
CA GLU A 136 -20.38 -13.11 26.84
C GLU A 136 -19.92 -11.81 27.53
N ARG A 137 -20.82 -11.22 28.34
CA ARG A 137 -20.69 -9.87 28.94
C ARG A 137 -19.54 -9.73 29.92
#